data_AF-A0A2R6QGN3-F1
#
_entry.id   AF-A0A2R6QGN3-F1
#
_cell.length_a   1.000
_cell.length_b   1.000
_cell.length_c   1.000
_cell.angle_alpha   90.00
_cell.angle_beta   90.00
_cell.angle_gamma   90.00
#
_symmetry.space_group_name_H-M   'P 1'
#
loop_
_entity.id
_entity.type
_entity.pdbx_description
1 polymer ?
#
loop_
_entity_poly.entity_id
_entity_poly.type
_entity_poly.pdbx_seq_one_letter_code
_entity_poly.pdbx_strand_id
1 'polypeptide(L)'
;MSRRIKLKKLAPNVKESKGYRSVTKFTPAVKEVVIGEKHPQEVSNASASKKGKSSPFDKGKGPTLPLATQKKAMQKVAKPSSKEAGRTTSVVAIEDTSINPIVALGPKVTILRSNLDGQVAQLRVQNQQAFKELAKVKDEQDVTADKLGKMELLVAELRDREARSKKLDVEEFKSSNEFQDVIEMTSSRYFGEGFDFYKRRLHRHRPDLGIDLEGMGINQDLLEEEEEELEQEEERVEEERRRKRRMATIMTTASLLSCIFLFL
;
A
#
# COMPACT_ATOMS: atom_id res chain seq x y z
N MET A 1 58.51 15.64 -6.72
CA MET A 1 58.37 14.22 -7.13
C MET A 1 56.92 13.94 -7.47
N SER A 2 56.58 13.77 -8.76
CA SER A 2 55.21 13.67 -9.25
C SER A 2 54.81 12.20 -9.43
N ARG A 3 53.80 11.73 -8.67
CA ARG A 3 53.32 10.34 -8.74
C ARG A 3 52.25 10.22 -9.82
N ARG A 4 52.59 9.60 -10.95
CA ARG A 4 51.64 9.20 -12.00
C ARG A 4 50.84 7.98 -11.56
N ILE A 5 49.54 8.15 -11.34
CA ILE A 5 48.60 7.05 -11.10
C ILE A 5 48.22 6.46 -12.47
N LYS A 6 48.52 5.18 -12.68
CA LYS A 6 48.11 4.43 -13.88
C LYS A 6 46.72 3.82 -13.63
N LEU A 7 45.69 4.38 -14.26
CA LEU A 7 44.35 3.79 -14.28
C LEU A 7 44.34 2.55 -15.19
N LYS A 8 44.02 1.39 -14.60
CA LYS A 8 43.79 0.14 -15.34
C LYS A 8 42.50 0.27 -16.14
N LYS A 9 42.57 -0.04 -17.44
CA LYS A 9 41.42 -0.10 -18.35
C LYS A 9 40.49 -1.22 -17.89
N LEU A 10 39.29 -0.86 -17.42
CA LEU A 10 38.17 -1.77 -17.23
C LEU A 10 37.49 -1.99 -18.59
N ALA A 11 37.30 -3.25 -18.97
CA ALA A 11 36.66 -3.63 -20.22
C ALA A 11 35.15 -3.34 -20.17
N PRO A 12 34.55 -2.77 -21.23
CA PRO A 12 33.10 -2.59 -21.30
C PRO A 12 32.45 -3.88 -21.77
N ASN A 13 31.84 -4.62 -20.85
CA ASN A 13 30.89 -5.68 -21.16
C ASN A 13 29.52 -5.29 -20.60
N VAL A 14 28.92 -4.25 -21.19
CA VAL A 14 27.51 -3.91 -20.95
C VAL A 14 26.72 -4.54 -22.09
N LYS A 15 26.03 -5.64 -21.77
CA LYS A 15 25.02 -6.20 -22.66
C LYS A 15 23.86 -5.22 -22.71
N GLU A 16 23.62 -4.65 -23.89
CA GLU A 16 22.44 -3.84 -24.19
C GLU A 16 21.18 -4.64 -23.89
N SER A 17 20.44 -4.27 -22.84
CA SER A 17 19.07 -4.70 -22.67
C SER A 17 18.19 -3.84 -23.58
N LYS A 18 17.62 -4.46 -24.62
CA LYS A 18 16.56 -3.86 -25.44
C LYS A 18 15.29 -3.71 -24.60
N GLY A 19 15.24 -2.64 -23.81
CA GLY A 19 14.01 -2.18 -23.15
C GLY A 19 13.17 -1.41 -24.15
N TYR A 20 12.11 -2.03 -24.66
CA TYR A 20 11.04 -1.36 -25.40
C TYR A 20 10.38 -0.32 -24.48
N ARG A 21 10.79 0.95 -24.58
CA ARG A 21 9.95 2.08 -24.15
C ARG A 21 8.84 2.25 -25.20
N SER A 22 7.68 1.67 -24.94
CA SER A 22 6.45 2.06 -25.63
C SER A 22 6.07 3.47 -25.16
N VAL A 23 6.54 4.47 -25.91
CA VAL A 23 6.04 5.85 -25.82
C VAL A 23 4.59 5.82 -26.28
N THR A 24 3.66 5.64 -25.34
CA THR A 24 2.26 5.94 -25.55
C THR A 24 2.15 7.46 -25.60
N LYS A 25 2.10 7.99 -26.82
CA LYS A 25 1.78 9.39 -27.09
C LYS A 25 0.45 9.69 -26.42
N PHE A 26 0.48 10.44 -25.31
CA PHE A 26 -0.70 11.08 -24.76
C PHE A 26 -1.12 12.17 -25.75
N THR A 27 -2.10 11.87 -26.59
CA THR A 27 -2.91 12.89 -27.26
C THR A 27 -3.90 13.42 -26.22
N PRO A 28 -3.80 14.69 -25.79
CA PRO A 28 -4.85 15.28 -24.98
C PRO A 28 -6.11 15.38 -25.84
N ALA A 29 -7.12 14.57 -25.51
CA ALA A 29 -8.45 14.71 -26.07
C ALA A 29 -9.04 16.02 -25.54
N VAL A 30 -8.89 17.09 -26.32
CA VAL A 30 -9.60 18.36 -26.12
C VAL A 30 -11.08 18.08 -26.34
N LYS A 31 -11.80 17.79 -25.24
CA LYS A 31 -13.25 17.85 -25.24
C LYS A 31 -13.63 19.33 -25.24
N GLU A 32 -14.00 19.81 -26.40
CA GLU A 32 -14.62 21.11 -26.62
C GLU A 32 -15.88 21.22 -25.73
N VAL A 33 -15.75 21.94 -24.62
CA VAL A 33 -16.90 22.30 -23.77
C VAL A 33 -17.53 23.53 -24.43
N VAL A 34 -18.57 23.28 -25.23
CA VAL A 34 -19.43 24.33 -25.79
C VAL A 34 -20.26 24.91 -24.64
N ILE A 35 -19.83 26.05 -24.10
CA ILE A 35 -20.61 26.85 -23.17
C ILE A 35 -21.65 27.60 -24.02
N GLY A 36 -22.86 27.06 -24.09
CA GLY A 36 -24.00 27.71 -24.70
C GLY A 36 -24.44 28.90 -23.85
N GLU A 37 -24.07 30.11 -24.29
CA GLU A 37 -24.55 31.38 -23.77
C GLU A 37 -26.04 31.53 -24.12
N LYS A 38 -26.92 31.45 -23.12
CA LYS A 38 -28.34 31.80 -23.25
C LYS A 38 -28.74 32.76 -22.14
N HIS A 39 -29.04 34.00 -22.53
CA HIS A 39 -30.01 34.89 -21.87
C HIS A 39 -30.31 36.08 -22.81
N PRO A 40 -31.43 36.84 -22.65
CA PRO A 40 -32.63 36.61 -21.84
C PRO A 40 -33.94 36.85 -22.62
N GLN A 41 -35.08 36.40 -22.09
CA GLN A 41 -36.36 37.05 -22.37
C GLN A 41 -37.17 37.14 -21.07
N GLU A 42 -37.42 38.39 -20.68
CA GLU A 42 -38.27 38.79 -19.57
C GLU A 42 -39.71 38.32 -19.79
N VAL A 43 -40.35 37.75 -18.76
CA VAL A 43 -41.71 38.13 -18.34
C VAL A 43 -41.85 37.87 -16.84
N SER A 44 -42.29 38.89 -16.12
CA SER A 44 -42.69 38.94 -14.72
C SER A 44 -43.80 37.95 -14.35
N ASN A 45 -43.82 37.46 -13.11
CA ASN A 45 -44.91 37.71 -12.13
C ASN A 45 -44.69 36.99 -10.78
N ALA A 46 -44.76 37.82 -9.73
CA ALA A 46 -45.14 37.58 -8.33
C ALA A 46 -45.23 36.14 -7.75
N SER A 47 -44.50 35.85 -6.67
CA SER A 47 -45.01 35.94 -5.28
C SER A 47 -44.29 35.03 -4.27
N ALA A 48 -44.17 35.57 -3.04
CA ALA A 48 -44.13 34.94 -1.72
C ALA A 48 -43.05 33.90 -1.33
N SER A 49 -42.09 34.40 -0.53
CA SER A 49 -41.81 33.97 0.85
C SER A 49 -41.75 32.46 1.16
N LYS A 50 -40.52 31.94 1.34
CA LYS A 50 -40.21 31.12 2.52
C LYS A 50 -38.72 31.11 2.89
N LYS A 51 -38.48 31.75 4.03
CA LYS A 51 -37.35 31.65 4.96
C LYS A 51 -36.99 30.17 5.22
N GLY A 52 -35.73 29.76 5.07
CA GLY A 52 -35.34 28.41 5.47
C GLY A 52 -33.93 27.93 5.14
N LYS A 53 -32.95 28.35 5.96
CA LYS A 53 -31.74 27.62 6.39
C LYS A 53 -30.78 27.10 5.32
N SER A 54 -29.69 27.85 5.16
CA SER A 54 -28.35 27.36 4.83
C SER A 54 -27.88 26.32 5.86
N SER A 55 -27.48 25.13 5.40
CA SER A 55 -26.58 24.23 6.14
C SER A 55 -25.22 24.17 5.42
N PRO A 56 -24.10 24.20 6.16
CA PRO A 56 -22.78 24.29 5.57
C PRO A 56 -22.28 22.92 5.10
N PHE A 57 -21.58 22.95 3.96
CA PHE A 57 -20.35 22.21 3.68
C PHE A 57 -20.03 21.06 4.65
N ASP A 58 -20.43 19.83 4.29
CA ASP A 58 -19.84 18.63 4.85
C ASP A 58 -18.81 18.10 3.85
N LYS A 59 -17.55 18.05 4.29
CA LYS A 59 -16.41 17.62 3.50
C LYS A 59 -16.62 16.15 3.13
N GLY A 60 -16.71 15.89 1.83
CA GLY A 60 -16.66 14.54 1.27
C GLY A 60 -15.37 13.83 1.69
N LYS A 61 -15.46 13.06 2.78
CA LYS A 61 -14.56 11.93 3.04
C LYS A 61 -14.87 10.88 1.98
N GLY A 62 -13.93 10.70 1.05
CA GLY A 62 -13.93 9.54 0.17
C GLY A 62 -13.95 8.24 0.99
N PRO A 63 -14.55 7.17 0.44
CA PRO A 63 -14.83 5.94 1.17
C PRO A 63 -13.51 5.26 1.54
N THR A 64 -13.15 5.29 2.82
CA THR A 64 -12.30 4.27 3.40
C THR A 64 -13.09 2.96 3.35
N LEU A 65 -12.79 2.13 2.34
CA LEU A 65 -13.20 0.73 2.33
C LEU A 65 -12.82 0.13 3.69
N PRO A 66 -13.75 -0.47 4.44
CA PRO A 66 -13.37 -1.25 5.59
C PRO A 66 -12.64 -2.47 5.03
N LEU A 67 -11.32 -2.47 5.12
CA LEU A 67 -10.56 -3.71 5.06
C LEU A 67 -11.08 -4.53 6.23
N ALA A 68 -12.04 -5.40 5.94
CA ALA A 68 -12.56 -6.37 6.86
C ALA A 68 -11.35 -7.16 7.36
N THR A 69 -10.85 -6.76 8.52
CA THR A 69 -10.02 -7.61 9.33
C THR A 69 -10.96 -8.74 9.69
N GLN A 70 -10.94 -9.80 8.89
CA GLN A 70 -11.37 -11.10 9.36
C GLN A 70 -10.44 -11.37 10.55
N LYS A 71 -10.89 -10.98 11.74
CA LYS A 71 -10.57 -11.69 12.97
C LYS A 71 -10.85 -13.13 12.61
N LYS A 72 -9.79 -13.84 12.24
CA LYS A 72 -9.69 -15.29 12.30
C LYS A 72 -10.01 -15.57 13.75
N ALA A 73 -11.30 -15.80 14.02
CA ALA A 73 -11.74 -16.41 15.24
C ALA A 73 -10.86 -17.65 15.32
N MET A 74 -9.98 -17.68 16.32
CA MET A 74 -9.28 -18.89 16.67
C MET A 74 -10.40 -19.89 16.95
N GLN A 75 -10.71 -20.69 15.94
CA GLN A 75 -11.36 -21.96 16.13
C GLN A 75 -10.33 -22.74 16.93
N LYS A 76 -10.39 -22.57 18.26
CA LYS A 76 -9.89 -23.55 19.20
C LYS A 76 -10.52 -24.84 18.71
N VAL A 77 -9.74 -25.61 17.96
CA VAL A 77 -9.96 -27.01 17.74
C VAL A 77 -9.93 -27.57 19.14
N ALA A 78 -11.12 -27.67 19.72
CA ALA A 78 -11.36 -28.43 20.91
C ALA A 78 -10.79 -29.80 20.59
N LYS A 79 -9.73 -30.17 21.32
CA LYS A 79 -9.34 -31.57 21.48
C LYS A 79 -10.63 -32.39 21.52
N PRO A 80 -10.81 -33.42 20.70
CA PRO A 80 -11.78 -34.44 21.02
C PRO A 80 -11.29 -35.07 22.33
N SER A 81 -11.75 -34.51 23.45
CA SER A 81 -11.80 -35.17 24.73
C SER A 81 -12.70 -36.37 24.48
N SER A 82 -12.07 -37.52 24.30
CA SER A 82 -12.72 -38.81 24.46
C SER A 82 -13.20 -38.88 25.91
N LYS A 83 -14.34 -38.24 26.19
CA LYS A 83 -15.22 -38.69 27.25
C LYS A 83 -15.70 -40.06 26.79
N GLU A 84 -14.93 -41.05 27.22
CA GLU A 84 -15.34 -42.42 27.41
C GLU A 84 -16.70 -42.36 28.11
N ALA A 85 -17.77 -42.43 27.32
CA ALA A 85 -19.10 -42.61 27.83
C ALA A 85 -19.10 -44.00 28.44
N GLY A 86 -18.87 -44.04 29.75
CA GLY A 86 -19.05 -45.21 30.58
C GLY A 86 -20.45 -45.75 30.34
N ARG A 87 -20.54 -46.73 29.44
CA ARG A 87 -21.67 -47.61 29.34
C ARG A 87 -21.54 -48.55 30.52
N THR A 88 -22.10 -48.10 31.65
CA THR A 88 -22.49 -48.92 32.78
C THR A 88 -23.41 -50.00 32.24
N THR A 89 -22.80 -51.11 31.84
CA THR A 89 -23.50 -52.35 31.57
C THR A 89 -23.76 -52.90 32.96
N SER A 90 -25.02 -52.84 33.38
CA SER A 90 -25.48 -53.43 34.63
C SER A 90 -25.06 -54.89 34.64
N VAL A 91 -24.11 -55.22 35.51
CA VAL A 91 -23.80 -56.59 35.90
C VAL A 91 -25.01 -57.08 36.65
N VAL A 92 -25.94 -57.72 35.92
CA VAL A 92 -26.94 -58.58 36.51
C VAL A 92 -26.18 -59.80 36.99
N ALA A 93 -25.97 -59.88 38.31
CA ALA A 93 -25.56 -61.09 38.98
C ALA A 93 -26.64 -62.15 38.72
N ILE A 94 -26.32 -63.13 37.88
CA ILE A 94 -27.05 -64.39 37.80
C ILE A 94 -26.16 -65.40 38.50
N GLU A 95 -26.51 -65.68 39.75
CA GLU A 95 -25.99 -66.78 40.54
C GLU A 95 -26.37 -68.10 39.86
N ASP A 96 -25.36 -68.97 39.77
CA ASP A 96 -25.45 -70.42 39.92
C ASP A 96 -26.44 -71.20 39.04
N THR A 97 -25.99 -71.51 37.82
CA THR A 97 -26.24 -72.86 37.28
C THR A 97 -25.05 -73.32 36.43
N SER A 98 -24.13 -74.01 37.11
CA SER A 98 -23.02 -74.80 36.57
C SER A 98 -23.56 -75.91 35.65
N ILE A 99 -23.64 -75.63 34.35
CA ILE A 99 -23.73 -76.68 33.31
C ILE A 99 -22.67 -76.35 32.27
N ASN A 100 -21.53 -77.05 32.35
CA ASN A 100 -20.44 -76.97 31.37
C ASN A 100 -20.96 -77.31 29.95
N PRO A 101 -21.00 -76.36 28.98
CA PRO A 101 -21.30 -76.66 27.58
C PRO A 101 -20.01 -76.93 26.78
N ILE A 102 -18.99 -77.55 27.40
CA ILE A 102 -17.64 -77.62 26.82
C ILE A 102 -17.47 -78.75 25.79
N VAL A 103 -18.38 -79.72 25.68
CA VAL A 103 -18.04 -80.99 24.98
C VAL A 103 -18.70 -81.20 23.61
N ALA A 104 -19.66 -80.37 23.16
CA ALA A 104 -20.43 -80.66 21.93
C ALA A 104 -20.29 -79.66 20.77
N LEU A 105 -19.46 -78.61 20.89
CA LEU A 105 -19.18 -77.65 19.80
C LEU A 105 -17.74 -77.80 19.29
N GLY A 106 -17.42 -79.03 18.90
CA GLY A 106 -16.18 -79.38 18.21
C GLY A 106 -16.02 -78.65 16.85
N PRO A 107 -14.78 -78.66 16.32
CA PRO A 107 -14.15 -77.88 15.23
C PRO A 107 -14.64 -76.50 14.75
N LYS A 108 -15.94 -76.20 14.73
CA LYS A 108 -16.50 -74.98 14.12
C LYS A 108 -16.13 -73.70 14.89
N VAL A 109 -16.02 -73.76 16.21
CA VAL A 109 -15.63 -72.60 17.04
C VAL A 109 -14.16 -72.21 16.82
N THR A 110 -13.29 -73.20 16.61
CA THR A 110 -11.85 -73.00 16.36
C THR A 110 -11.58 -72.33 15.01
N ILE A 111 -12.37 -72.67 13.98
CA ILE A 111 -12.28 -72.07 12.63
C ILE A 111 -12.74 -70.61 12.62
N LEU A 112 -13.80 -70.28 13.36
CA LEU A 112 -14.27 -68.90 13.48
C LEU A 112 -13.26 -68.01 14.22
N ARG A 113 -12.60 -68.56 15.25
CA ARG A 113 -11.58 -67.84 16.02
C ARG A 113 -10.35 -67.50 15.19
N SER A 114 -9.82 -68.45 14.42
CA SER A 114 -8.64 -68.20 13.56
C SER A 114 -8.93 -67.22 12.43
N ASN A 115 -10.14 -67.23 11.87
CA ASN A 115 -10.55 -66.23 10.86
C ASN A 115 -10.64 -64.83 11.49
N LEU A 116 -11.26 -64.72 12.67
CA LEU A 116 -11.34 -63.45 13.39
C LEU A 116 -9.96 -62.90 13.74
N ASP A 117 -9.05 -63.76 14.23
CA ASP A 117 -7.68 -63.36 14.56
C ASP A 117 -6.91 -62.89 13.31
N GLY A 118 -7.11 -63.55 12.16
CA GLY A 118 -6.56 -63.13 10.87
C GLY A 118 -7.07 -61.74 10.42
N GLN A 119 -8.37 -61.50 10.54
CA GLN A 119 -8.97 -60.20 10.21
C GLN A 119 -8.46 -59.09 11.14
N VAL A 120 -8.35 -59.37 12.44
CA VAL A 120 -7.80 -58.42 13.42
C VAL A 120 -6.34 -58.10 13.12
N ALA A 121 -5.53 -59.08 12.74
CA ALA A 121 -4.14 -58.86 12.34
C ALA A 121 -4.03 -57.99 11.08
N GLN A 122 -4.83 -58.27 10.06
CA GLN A 122 -4.87 -57.48 8.83
C GLN A 122 -5.29 -56.03 9.10
N LEU A 123 -6.34 -55.82 9.92
CA LEU A 123 -6.81 -54.50 10.30
C LEU A 123 -5.73 -53.71 11.06
N ARG A 124 -4.95 -54.37 11.93
CA ARG A 124 -3.82 -53.73 12.63
C ARG A 124 -2.75 -53.24 11.66
N VAL A 125 -2.38 -54.04 10.65
CA VAL A 125 -1.38 -53.65 9.64
C VAL A 125 -1.87 -52.46 8.83
N GLN A 126 -3.13 -52.50 8.36
CA GLN A 126 -3.72 -51.38 7.63
C GLN A 126 -3.77 -50.10 8.48
N ASN A 127 -4.12 -50.22 9.75
CA ASN A 127 -4.16 -49.08 10.66
C ASN A 127 -2.76 -48.48 10.88
N GLN A 128 -1.75 -49.33 11.08
CA GLN A 128 -0.35 -48.87 11.19
C GLN A 128 0.14 -48.17 9.91
N GLN A 129 -0.22 -48.70 8.74
CA GLN A 129 0.12 -48.06 7.47
C GLN A 129 -0.59 -46.71 7.32
N ALA A 130 -1.89 -46.64 7.63
CA ALA A 130 -2.65 -45.39 7.60
C ALA A 130 -2.07 -44.33 8.53
N PHE A 131 -1.65 -44.70 9.75
CA PHE A 131 -0.98 -43.77 10.66
C PHE A 131 0.37 -43.27 10.12
N LYS A 132 1.14 -44.14 9.46
CA LYS A 132 2.42 -43.77 8.84
C LYS A 132 2.22 -42.79 7.68
N GLU A 133 1.21 -43.02 6.84
CA GLU A 133 0.85 -42.10 5.75
C GLU A 133 0.32 -40.77 6.28
N LEU A 134 -0.51 -40.80 7.32
CA LEU A 134 -1.00 -39.59 7.99
C LEU A 134 0.14 -38.74 8.57
N ALA A 135 1.14 -39.38 9.18
CA ALA A 135 2.32 -38.68 9.68
C ALA A 135 3.10 -37.97 8.56
N LYS A 136 3.32 -38.66 7.42
CA LYS A 136 3.99 -38.05 6.26
C LYS A 136 3.22 -36.86 5.68
N VAL A 137 1.90 -37.00 5.51
CA VAL A 137 1.04 -35.91 5.00
C VAL A 137 1.10 -34.70 5.93
N LYS A 138 1.15 -34.93 7.25
CA LYS A 138 1.28 -33.85 8.23
C LYS A 138 2.62 -33.12 8.10
N ASP A 139 3.72 -33.85 7.96
CA ASP A 139 5.04 -33.24 7.76
C ASP A 139 5.09 -32.43 6.45
N GLU A 140 4.52 -32.96 5.36
CA GLU A 140 4.40 -32.24 4.09
C GLU A 140 3.52 -30.99 4.20
N GLN A 141 2.45 -31.07 4.97
CA GLN A 141 1.56 -29.94 5.25
C GLN A 141 2.29 -28.84 6.03
N ASP A 142 3.07 -29.19 7.04
CA ASP A 142 3.86 -28.24 7.83
C ASP A 142 4.94 -27.55 6.98
N VAL A 143 5.64 -28.31 6.12
CA VAL A 143 6.60 -27.74 5.14
C VAL A 143 5.91 -26.80 4.15
N THR A 144 4.70 -27.15 3.72
CA THR A 144 3.92 -26.33 2.78
C THR A 144 3.44 -25.04 3.46
N ALA A 145 3.00 -25.13 4.71
CA ALA A 145 2.58 -23.98 5.51
C ALA A 145 3.73 -22.99 5.74
N ASP A 146 4.94 -23.47 6.04
CA ASP A 146 6.14 -22.63 6.16
C ASP A 146 6.49 -21.91 4.85
N LYS A 147 6.44 -22.63 3.72
CA LYS A 147 6.66 -22.03 2.39
C LYS A 147 5.62 -20.96 2.06
N LEU A 148 4.35 -21.22 2.35
CA LEU A 148 3.28 -20.23 2.16
C LEU A 148 3.51 -18.98 3.01
N GLY A 149 3.89 -19.13 4.28
CA GLY A 149 4.22 -18.00 5.14
C GLY A 149 5.38 -17.15 4.60
N LYS A 150 6.43 -17.79 4.08
CA LYS A 150 7.56 -17.09 3.43
C LYS A 150 7.14 -16.35 2.16
N MET A 151 6.28 -16.95 1.34
CA MET A 151 5.74 -16.31 0.14
C MET A 151 4.83 -15.12 0.48
N GLU A 152 3.97 -15.25 1.49
CA GLU A 152 3.12 -14.16 1.97
C GLU A 152 3.94 -12.95 2.43
N LEU A 153 5.01 -13.20 3.19
CA LEU A 153 5.94 -12.16 3.63
C LEU A 153 6.61 -11.45 2.44
N LEU A 154 7.10 -12.20 1.46
CA LEU A 154 7.75 -11.66 0.28
C LEU A 154 6.77 -10.82 -0.57
N VAL A 155 5.53 -11.27 -0.71
CA VAL A 155 4.48 -10.50 -1.42
C VAL A 155 4.18 -9.19 -0.70
N ALA A 156 4.10 -9.19 0.64
CA ALA A 156 3.92 -7.96 1.41
C ALA A 156 5.09 -6.99 1.21
N GLU A 157 6.34 -7.48 1.30
CA GLU A 157 7.53 -6.67 1.10
C GLU A 157 7.60 -6.06 -0.31
N LEU A 158 7.26 -6.82 -1.35
CA LEU A 158 7.22 -6.32 -2.72
C LEU A 158 6.17 -5.22 -2.91
N ARG A 159 4.98 -5.37 -2.32
CA ARG A 159 3.94 -4.33 -2.35
C ARG A 159 4.41 -3.04 -1.68
N ASP A 160 5.08 -3.16 -0.54
CA ASP A 160 5.62 -1.99 0.17
C ASP A 160 6.76 -1.31 -0.62
N ARG A 161 7.59 -2.09 -1.31
CA ARG A 161 8.62 -1.54 -2.21
C ARG A 161 8.00 -0.86 -3.42
N GLU A 162 6.99 -1.45 -4.03
CA GLU A 162 6.26 -0.87 -5.17
C GLU A 162 5.60 0.46 -4.78
N ALA A 163 4.92 0.50 -3.63
CA ALA A 163 4.28 1.72 -3.12
C ALA A 163 5.30 2.84 -2.86
N ARG A 164 6.48 2.49 -2.31
CA ARG A 164 7.58 3.45 -2.12
C ARG A 164 8.17 3.93 -3.44
N SER A 165 8.38 3.03 -4.41
CA SER A 165 8.88 3.40 -5.74
C SER A 165 7.93 4.38 -6.43
N LYS A 166 6.63 4.05 -6.48
CA LYS A 166 5.61 4.93 -7.08
C LYS A 166 5.57 6.32 -6.43
N LYS A 167 5.73 6.37 -5.10
CA LYS A 167 5.79 7.65 -4.38
C LYS A 167 7.02 8.45 -4.79
N LEU A 168 8.19 7.82 -4.90
CA LEU A 168 9.42 8.48 -5.32
C LEU A 168 9.31 9.00 -6.76
N ASP A 169 8.78 8.20 -7.69
CA ASP A 169 8.62 8.60 -9.09
C ASP A 169 7.71 9.84 -9.22
N VAL A 170 6.63 9.91 -8.43
CA VAL A 170 5.73 11.08 -8.41
C VAL A 170 6.41 12.31 -7.81
N GLU A 171 7.16 12.15 -6.71
CA GLU A 171 7.91 13.27 -6.12
C GLU A 171 9.02 13.75 -7.07
N GLU A 172 9.73 12.84 -7.73
CA GLU A 172 10.74 13.16 -8.74
C GLU A 172 10.12 13.97 -9.88
N PHE A 173 8.98 13.52 -10.43
CA PHE A 173 8.25 14.25 -11.45
C PHE A 173 7.81 15.64 -10.99
N LYS A 174 7.24 15.76 -9.78
CA LYS A 174 6.84 17.08 -9.22
C LYS A 174 8.02 18.01 -8.99
N SER A 175 9.20 17.46 -8.70
CA SER A 175 10.44 18.23 -8.53
C SER A 175 11.16 18.54 -9.85
N SER A 176 10.66 18.02 -10.98
CA SER A 176 11.27 18.26 -12.29
C SER A 176 10.94 19.65 -12.82
N ASN A 177 11.89 20.25 -13.55
CA ASN A 177 11.69 21.54 -14.21
C ASN A 177 10.53 21.48 -15.21
N GLU A 178 10.33 20.35 -15.91
CA GLU A 178 9.22 20.19 -16.86
C GLU A 178 7.85 20.38 -16.17
N PHE A 179 7.70 19.90 -14.93
CA PHE A 179 6.49 20.13 -14.16
C PHE A 179 6.33 21.60 -13.75
N GLN A 180 7.41 22.27 -13.37
CA GLN A 180 7.42 23.69 -13.03
C GLN A 180 7.05 24.55 -14.23
N ASP A 181 7.69 24.32 -15.38
CA ASP A 181 7.44 25.03 -16.64
C ASP A 181 5.96 24.91 -17.06
N VAL A 182 5.39 23.70 -16.93
CA VAL A 182 3.97 23.48 -17.24
C VAL A 182 3.06 24.22 -16.26
N ILE A 183 3.39 24.24 -14.97
CA ILE A 183 2.63 25.02 -13.97
C ILE A 183 2.69 26.51 -14.30
N GLU A 184 3.88 27.04 -14.56
CA GLU A 184 4.08 28.45 -14.87
C GLU A 184 3.34 28.85 -16.15
N MET A 185 3.47 28.06 -17.21
CA MET A 185 2.76 28.30 -18.47
C MET A 185 1.23 28.26 -18.27
N THR A 186 0.72 27.28 -17.52
CA THR A 186 -0.73 27.15 -17.31
C THR A 186 -1.29 28.22 -16.38
N SER A 187 -0.54 28.61 -15.34
CA SER A 187 -0.93 29.68 -14.43
C SER A 187 -0.89 31.03 -15.13
N SER A 188 0.18 31.34 -15.87
CA SER A 188 0.30 32.57 -16.67
C SER A 188 -0.86 32.71 -17.65
N ARG A 189 -1.21 31.62 -18.35
CA ARG A 189 -2.37 31.62 -19.23
C ARG A 189 -3.69 31.87 -18.49
N TYR A 190 -3.92 31.18 -17.37
CA TYR A 190 -5.15 31.32 -16.59
C TYR A 190 -5.32 32.74 -16.02
N PHE A 191 -4.27 33.28 -15.41
CA PHE A 191 -4.29 34.61 -14.82
C PHE A 191 -4.31 35.71 -15.87
N GLY A 192 -3.57 35.57 -16.97
CA GLY A 192 -3.59 36.50 -18.09
C GLY A 192 -4.98 36.62 -18.72
N GLU A 193 -5.60 35.49 -19.08
CA GLU A 193 -6.96 35.47 -19.64
C GLU A 193 -8.00 36.06 -18.66
N GLY A 194 -7.87 35.75 -17.37
CA GLY A 194 -8.72 36.29 -16.31
C GLY A 194 -8.56 37.80 -16.12
N PHE A 195 -7.33 38.30 -16.15
CA PHE A 195 -7.03 39.72 -16.03
C PHE A 195 -7.55 40.51 -17.24
N ASP A 196 -7.39 39.98 -18.45
CA ASP A 196 -7.95 40.56 -19.67
C ASP A 196 -9.48 40.59 -19.65
N PHE A 197 -10.11 39.57 -19.05
CA PHE A 197 -11.56 39.58 -18.82
C PHE A 197 -11.98 40.74 -17.90
N TYR A 198 -11.25 40.96 -16.80
CA TYR A 198 -11.53 42.08 -15.89
C TYR A 198 -11.31 43.44 -16.55
N LYS A 199 -10.23 43.62 -17.32
CA LYS A 199 -9.99 44.86 -18.10
C LYS A 199 -11.16 45.16 -19.04
N ARG A 200 -11.61 44.16 -19.82
CA ARG A 200 -12.77 44.30 -20.72
C ARG A 200 -14.05 44.66 -19.97
N ARG A 201 -14.29 44.06 -18.80
CA ARG A 201 -15.47 44.35 -17.99
C ARG A 201 -15.43 45.76 -17.40
N LEU A 202 -14.26 46.20 -16.94
CA LEU A 202 -14.07 47.54 -16.39
C LEU A 202 -14.29 48.60 -17.46
N HIS A 203 -13.71 48.42 -18.64
CA HIS A 203 -13.90 49.31 -19.80
C HIS A 203 -15.37 49.43 -20.22
N ARG A 204 -16.15 48.34 -20.16
CA ARG A 204 -17.58 48.35 -20.51
C ARG A 204 -18.45 49.10 -19.51
N HIS A 205 -18.15 48.97 -18.21
CA HIS A 205 -18.99 49.57 -17.16
C HIS A 205 -18.55 50.96 -16.72
N ARG A 206 -17.28 51.33 -16.97
CA ARG A 206 -16.68 52.59 -16.54
C ARG A 206 -15.72 53.15 -17.61
N PRO A 207 -16.23 53.58 -18.78
CA PRO A 207 -15.37 54.17 -19.81
C PRO A 207 -14.72 55.50 -19.35
N ASP A 208 -15.32 56.19 -18.39
CA ASP A 208 -14.90 57.53 -17.96
C ASP A 208 -13.76 57.52 -16.93
N LEU A 209 -13.24 56.33 -16.56
CA LEU A 209 -12.26 56.23 -15.48
C LEU A 209 -10.91 56.88 -15.83
N GLY A 210 -10.65 57.14 -17.12
CA GLY A 210 -9.40 57.76 -17.59
C GLY A 210 -8.15 56.93 -17.31
N ILE A 211 -8.31 55.69 -16.85
CA ILE A 211 -7.22 54.75 -16.61
C ILE A 211 -6.87 54.06 -17.93
N ASP A 212 -5.60 54.12 -18.30
CA ASP A 212 -5.07 53.32 -19.39
C ASP A 212 -4.99 51.85 -18.93
N LEU A 213 -5.99 51.06 -19.33
CA LEU A 213 -6.05 49.63 -19.03
C LEU A 213 -5.15 48.82 -19.97
N GLU A 214 -4.75 49.35 -21.12
CA GLU A 214 -3.82 48.68 -22.05
C GLU A 214 -2.38 48.78 -21.55
N GLY A 215 -2.02 49.90 -20.91
CA GLY A 215 -0.75 50.08 -20.19
C GLY A 215 -0.69 49.39 -18.82
N MET A 216 -1.83 48.88 -18.31
CA MET A 216 -1.90 48.19 -17.02
C MET A 216 -1.39 46.75 -17.16
N GLY A 217 -0.07 46.61 -17.25
CA GLY A 217 0.65 45.33 -17.26
C GLY A 217 1.11 44.90 -15.87
N ILE A 218 1.81 43.76 -15.81
CA ILE A 218 2.61 43.39 -14.63
C ILE A 218 3.71 44.45 -14.51
N ASN A 219 3.82 45.07 -13.34
CA ASN A 219 4.85 46.07 -13.08
C ASN A 219 6.21 45.36 -13.02
N GLN A 220 7.07 45.59 -14.01
CA GLN A 220 8.37 44.91 -14.09
C GLN A 220 9.26 45.24 -12.90
N ASP A 221 9.18 46.47 -12.39
CA ASP A 221 9.97 46.91 -11.23
C ASP A 221 9.62 46.09 -9.97
N LEU A 222 8.33 45.76 -9.78
CA LEU A 222 7.88 44.91 -8.67
C LEU A 222 8.28 43.44 -8.88
N LEU A 223 8.36 43.00 -10.14
CA LEU A 223 8.76 41.64 -10.48
C LEU A 223 10.27 41.43 -10.21
N GLU A 224 11.09 42.43 -10.57
CA GLU A 224 12.53 42.44 -10.30
C GLU A 224 12.81 42.48 -8.79
N GLU A 225 12.06 43.29 -8.03
CA GLU A 225 12.14 43.32 -6.56
C GLU A 225 11.78 41.95 -5.94
N GLU A 226 10.74 41.27 -6.43
CA GLU A 226 10.37 39.94 -5.97
C GLU A 226 11.43 38.87 -6.33
N GLU A 227 12.04 38.96 -7.52
CA GLU A 227 13.12 38.07 -7.95
C GLU A 227 14.37 38.25 -7.08
N GLU A 228 14.77 39.50 -6.78
CA GLU A 228 15.87 39.80 -5.86
C GLU A 228 15.60 39.30 -4.43
N GLU A 229 14.37 39.44 -3.92
CA GLU A 229 13.99 38.90 -2.61
C GLU A 229 14.09 37.37 -2.56
N LEU A 230 13.68 36.70 -3.63
CA LEU A 230 13.77 35.24 -3.76
C LEU A 230 15.22 34.76 -3.80
N GLU A 231 16.10 35.44 -4.55
CA GLU A 231 17.53 35.12 -4.59
C GLU A 231 18.17 35.30 -3.20
N GLN A 232 17.85 36.37 -2.49
CA GLN A 232 18.35 36.60 -1.13
C GLN A 232 17.88 35.52 -0.15
N GLU A 233 16.62 35.09 -0.26
CA GLU A 233 16.10 34.02 0.59
C GLU A 233 16.76 32.67 0.26
N GLU A 234 17.01 32.38 -1.02
CA GLU A 234 17.75 31.18 -1.43
C GLU A 234 19.19 31.18 -0.86
N GLU A 235 19.89 32.31 -0.93
CA GLU A 235 21.23 32.46 -0.36
C GLU A 235 21.22 32.25 1.17
N ARG A 236 20.24 32.81 1.88
CA ARG A 236 20.08 32.60 3.33
C ARG A 236 19.83 31.13 3.67
N VAL A 237 18.97 30.46 2.92
CA VAL A 237 18.67 29.03 3.09
C VAL A 237 19.92 28.19 2.81
N GLU A 238 20.72 28.52 1.80
CA GLU A 238 21.97 27.83 1.53
C GLU A 238 23.01 28.07 2.64
N GLU A 239 23.14 29.30 3.14
CA GLU A 239 24.04 29.62 4.24
C GLU A 239 23.65 28.86 5.52
N GLU A 240 22.36 28.79 5.84
CA GLU A 240 21.85 28.04 6.98
C GLU A 240 22.16 26.54 6.83
N ARG A 241 21.98 25.97 5.63
CA ARG A 241 22.38 24.59 5.32
C ARG A 241 23.89 24.38 5.50
N ARG A 242 24.73 25.33 5.05
CA ARG A 242 26.18 25.28 5.26
C ARG A 242 26.53 25.33 6.74
N ARG A 243 25.87 26.17 7.54
CA ARG A 243 26.05 26.24 9.00
C ARG A 243 25.68 24.91 9.68
N LYS A 244 24.53 24.32 9.33
CA LYS A 244 24.09 23.01 9.85
C LYS A 244 25.10 21.90 9.54
N ARG A 245 25.64 21.85 8.31
CA ARG A 245 26.70 20.90 7.93
C ARG A 245 27.96 21.07 8.77
N ARG A 246 28.41 22.32 8.97
CA ARG A 246 29.57 22.62 9.83
C ARG A 246 29.35 22.15 11.27
N MET A 247 28.18 22.40 11.85
CA MET A 247 27.87 21.92 13.21
C MET A 247 27.85 20.39 13.31
N ALA A 248 27.26 19.69 12.34
CA ALA A 248 27.26 18.23 12.31
C ALA A 248 28.69 17.65 12.26
N THR A 249 29.58 18.25 11.47
CA THR A 249 31.00 17.87 11.43
C THR A 249 31.68 18.09 12.79
N ILE A 250 31.47 19.25 13.43
CA ILE A 250 32.04 19.57 14.74
C ILE A 250 31.55 18.59 15.82
N MET A 251 30.25 18.29 15.86
CA MET A 251 29.71 17.33 16.82
C MET A 251 30.29 15.93 16.61
N THR A 252 30.45 15.51 15.36
CA THR A 252 31.03 14.20 15.02
C THR A 252 32.49 14.11 15.47
N THR A 253 33.30 15.15 15.22
CA THR A 253 34.71 15.16 15.64
C THR A 253 34.86 15.24 17.15
N ALA A 254 34.02 16.03 17.84
CA ALA A 254 33.99 16.08 19.30
C ALA A 254 33.63 14.72 19.91
N SER A 255 32.66 14.01 19.34
CA SER A 255 32.29 12.66 19.77
C SER A 255 33.46 11.68 19.60
N LEU A 256 34.17 11.71 18.47
CA LEU A 256 35.32 10.84 18.23
C LEU A 256 36.47 11.12 19.21
N LEU A 257 36.77 12.39 19.47
CA LEU A 257 37.77 12.78 20.46
C LEU A 257 37.39 12.30 21.87
N SER A 258 36.12 12.44 22.25
CA SER A 258 35.62 11.94 23.53
C SER A 258 35.76 10.41 23.63
N CYS A 259 35.54 9.66 22.56
CA CYS A 259 35.78 8.22 22.56
C CYS A 259 37.26 7.92 22.77
N ILE A 260 38.17 8.61 22.09
CA ILE A 260 39.63 8.41 22.23
C ILE A 260 40.09 8.68 23.67
N PHE A 261 39.60 9.75 24.29
CA PHE A 261 39.92 10.08 25.70
C PHE A 261 39.44 9.03 26.71
N LEU A 262 38.37 8.28 26.40
CA LEU A 262 37.89 7.20 27.27
C LEU A 262 38.69 5.90 27.14
N PHE A 263 39.50 5.75 26.09
CA PHE A 263 40.33 4.56 25.85
C PHE A 263 41.79 4.73 26.29
N LEU A 264 42.22 5.95 26.63
CA LEU A 264 43.54 6.26 27.20
C LEU A 264 43.48 6.26 28.72
#